data_AF-A0A847CY27-F1
#
_entry.id   AF-A0A847CY27-F1
#
_cell.length_a   1.000
_cell.length_b   1.000
_cell.length_c   1.000
_cell.angle_alpha   90.00
_cell.angle_beta   90.00
_cell.angle_gamma   90.00
#
_symmetry.space_group_name_H-M   'P 1'
#
loop_
_entity.id
_entity.type
_entity.pdbx_description
1 polymer ?
#
loop_
_entity_poly.entity_id
_entity_poly.type
_entity_poly.pdbx_seq_one_letter_code
_entity_poly.pdbx_strand_id
1 'polypeptide(L)'
;QWVENENDPRATKEVYAKIVPLFGTKVNNEDGDKILAEIADLKDYIIKRSIWIFGGDGWAYDIGFGGLDHVLASGEDINVMVFDTEVYSNTGGQASKATPTAAIAQFAASGKDVRKKDLGLMMATYGYVYVAQIAMGANMNHTLKAIKDAEEYDGPSLIIAYAPCINHGIRGGMGKTQTREKEAVDAGYWHLFRFDPRLEKEGKNPFVLDSKEPTESFRDFILGETRYRTLQRSQPHIAEELYAKAEKDANDRYKTYVRLAGLEY
;
A
#
# COMPACT_ATOMS: atom_id res chain seq x y z
N GLN A 1 -27.19 -20.33 8.36
CA GLN A 1 -25.96 -20.60 7.57
C GLN A 1 -25.52 -19.39 6.76
N TRP A 2 -26.11 -19.06 5.59
CA TRP A 2 -25.65 -17.88 4.83
C TRP A 2 -25.79 -16.57 5.60
N VAL A 3 -26.99 -16.29 6.13
CA VAL A 3 -27.31 -15.05 6.88
C VAL A 3 -26.38 -14.81 8.08
N GLU A 4 -25.93 -15.88 8.73
CA GLU A 4 -25.04 -15.77 9.90
C GLU A 4 -23.56 -15.56 9.51
N ASN A 5 -23.21 -15.77 8.23
CA ASN A 5 -21.83 -15.81 7.75
C ASN A 5 -21.66 -15.03 6.44
N GLU A 6 -22.54 -14.07 6.13
CA GLU A 6 -22.52 -13.34 4.85
C GLU A 6 -21.19 -12.60 4.60
N ASN A 7 -20.49 -12.25 5.68
CA ASN A 7 -19.19 -11.58 5.66
C ASN A 7 -17.96 -12.52 5.73
N ASP A 8 -18.17 -13.85 5.72
CA ASP A 8 -17.08 -14.84 5.64
C ASP A 8 -16.98 -15.42 4.21
N PRO A 9 -15.88 -15.16 3.47
CA PRO A 9 -15.74 -15.63 2.09
C PRO A 9 -15.64 -17.16 1.96
N ARG A 10 -15.15 -17.87 2.98
CA ARG A 10 -15.08 -19.34 2.98
C ARG A 10 -16.46 -19.92 3.26
N ALA A 11 -17.13 -19.43 4.29
CA ALA A 11 -18.46 -19.90 4.67
C ALA A 11 -19.49 -19.62 3.56
N THR A 12 -19.48 -18.42 2.98
CA THR A 12 -20.38 -18.09 1.86
C THR A 12 -20.12 -18.96 0.63
N LYS A 13 -18.87 -19.31 0.32
CA LYS A 13 -18.52 -20.23 -0.76
C LYS A 13 -18.99 -21.66 -0.49
N GLU A 14 -18.84 -22.15 0.73
CA GLU A 14 -19.37 -23.46 1.13
C GLU A 14 -20.89 -23.52 1.04
N VAL A 15 -21.57 -22.45 1.46
CA VAL A 15 -23.03 -22.35 1.35
C VAL A 15 -23.46 -22.26 -0.11
N TYR A 16 -22.76 -21.49 -0.94
CA TYR A 16 -23.03 -21.42 -2.38
C TYR A 16 -22.99 -22.81 -3.03
N ALA A 17 -21.96 -23.62 -2.73
CA ALA A 17 -21.85 -24.98 -3.24
C ALA A 17 -23.05 -25.89 -2.84
N LYS A 18 -23.67 -25.64 -1.69
CA LYS A 18 -24.87 -26.36 -1.23
C LYS A 18 -26.16 -25.86 -1.88
N ILE A 19 -26.24 -24.56 -2.19
CA ILE A 19 -27.44 -23.93 -2.74
C ILE A 19 -27.54 -24.10 -4.26
N VAL A 20 -26.42 -24.06 -4.99
CA VAL A 20 -26.42 -24.17 -6.47
C VAL A 20 -27.21 -25.36 -7.02
N PRO A 21 -27.11 -26.58 -6.46
CA PRO A 21 -27.89 -27.72 -6.94
C PRO A 21 -29.40 -27.59 -6.71
N LEU A 22 -29.83 -26.69 -5.84
CA LEU A 22 -31.24 -26.45 -5.52
C LEU A 22 -31.90 -25.49 -6.52
N PHE A 23 -31.13 -24.70 -7.26
CA PHE A 23 -31.68 -23.77 -8.25
C PHE A 23 -32.44 -24.53 -9.36
N GLY A 24 -33.65 -24.08 -9.66
CA GLY A 24 -34.54 -24.71 -10.64
C GLY A 24 -35.34 -25.92 -10.11
N THR A 25 -35.16 -26.29 -8.85
CA THR A 25 -36.04 -27.25 -8.17
C THR A 25 -37.37 -26.59 -7.75
N LYS A 26 -38.37 -27.41 -7.40
CA LYS A 26 -39.64 -26.94 -6.84
C LYS A 26 -39.83 -27.46 -5.43
N VAL A 27 -40.43 -26.65 -4.57
CA VAL A 27 -40.68 -26.96 -3.14
C VAL A 27 -42.15 -27.25 -2.83
N ASN A 28 -42.96 -27.60 -3.84
CA ASN A 28 -44.40 -27.90 -3.70
C ASN A 28 -45.19 -26.80 -2.96
N ASN A 29 -44.70 -25.56 -3.07
CA ASN A 29 -45.26 -24.35 -2.49
C ASN A 29 -44.94 -23.22 -3.47
N GLU A 30 -45.96 -22.60 -4.06
CA GLU A 30 -45.79 -21.56 -5.08
C GLU A 30 -44.97 -20.37 -4.58
N ASP A 31 -45.13 -19.98 -3.31
CA ASP A 31 -44.37 -18.87 -2.75
C ASP A 31 -42.92 -19.28 -2.48
N GLY A 32 -42.69 -20.54 -2.10
CA GLY A 32 -41.35 -21.10 -1.97
C GLY A 32 -40.61 -21.19 -3.32
N ASP A 33 -41.32 -21.56 -4.39
CA ASP A 33 -40.77 -21.60 -5.76
C ASP A 33 -40.36 -20.21 -6.23
N LYS A 34 -41.15 -19.16 -5.92
CA LYS A 34 -40.82 -17.76 -6.23
C LYS A 34 -39.57 -17.30 -5.47
N ILE A 35 -39.50 -17.54 -4.16
CA ILE A 35 -38.34 -17.17 -3.34
C ILE A 35 -37.07 -17.87 -3.86
N LEU A 36 -37.15 -19.14 -4.22
CA LEU A 36 -36.02 -19.89 -4.75
C LEU A 36 -35.54 -19.33 -6.10
N ALA A 37 -36.46 -18.88 -6.95
CA ALA A 37 -36.12 -18.20 -8.20
C ALA A 37 -35.43 -16.86 -7.96
N GLU A 38 -35.92 -16.04 -7.00
CA GLU A 38 -35.28 -14.77 -6.62
C GLU A 38 -33.85 -14.98 -6.08
N ILE A 39 -33.63 -15.99 -5.24
CA ILE A 39 -32.29 -16.33 -4.75
C ILE A 39 -31.39 -16.79 -5.92
N ALA A 40 -31.94 -17.53 -6.89
CA ALA A 40 -31.19 -17.96 -8.06
C ALA A 40 -30.78 -16.77 -8.95
N ASP A 41 -31.63 -15.74 -9.06
CA ASP A 41 -31.31 -14.50 -9.79
C ASP A 41 -30.21 -13.69 -9.09
N LEU A 42 -30.13 -13.78 -7.75
CA LEU A 42 -29.11 -13.14 -6.92
C LEU A 42 -27.88 -14.01 -6.63
N LYS A 43 -27.72 -15.15 -7.32
CA LYS A 43 -26.66 -16.14 -7.04
C LYS A 43 -25.24 -15.54 -7.03
N ASP A 44 -25.01 -14.50 -7.85
CA ASP A 44 -23.71 -13.84 -7.97
C ASP A 44 -23.36 -12.99 -6.73
N TYR A 45 -24.30 -12.75 -5.83
CA TYR A 45 -24.08 -12.00 -4.58
C TYR A 45 -23.93 -12.91 -3.36
N ILE A 46 -24.13 -14.22 -3.51
CA ILE A 46 -24.07 -15.16 -2.38
C ILE A 46 -22.64 -15.27 -1.84
N ILE A 47 -21.62 -15.30 -2.70
CA ILE A 47 -20.22 -15.33 -2.27
C ILE A 47 -19.78 -13.91 -1.94
N LYS A 48 -19.21 -13.69 -0.75
CA LYS A 48 -18.64 -12.39 -0.35
C LYS A 48 -17.70 -11.88 -1.44
N ARG A 49 -17.85 -10.61 -1.80
CA ARG A 49 -16.97 -9.93 -2.77
C ARG A 49 -15.86 -9.21 -2.02
N SER A 50 -14.66 -9.24 -2.58
CA SER A 50 -13.52 -8.48 -2.09
C SER A 50 -13.37 -7.22 -2.97
N ILE A 51 -13.59 -6.04 -2.37
CA ILE A 51 -13.60 -4.77 -3.10
C ILE A 51 -12.20 -4.15 -3.07
N TRP A 52 -11.63 -3.93 -4.26
CA TRP A 52 -10.29 -3.37 -4.41
C TRP A 52 -10.29 -2.06 -5.20
N ILE A 53 -9.54 -1.08 -4.68
CA ILE A 53 -9.28 0.20 -5.33
C ILE A 53 -7.79 0.24 -5.66
N PHE A 54 -7.48 0.33 -6.95
CA PHE A 54 -6.10 0.36 -7.46
C PHE A 54 -5.75 1.72 -8.04
N GLY A 55 -4.57 2.23 -7.68
CA GLY A 55 -4.06 3.46 -8.27
C GLY A 55 -2.58 3.70 -7.99
N GLY A 56 -2.00 4.67 -8.69
CA GLY A 56 -0.63 5.10 -8.48
C GLY A 56 -0.51 6.19 -7.41
N ASP A 57 0.72 6.60 -7.10
CA ASP A 57 0.96 7.66 -6.12
C ASP A 57 0.35 9.00 -6.51
N GLY A 58 0.33 9.35 -7.80
CA GLY A 58 -0.29 10.61 -8.24
C GLY A 58 -1.79 10.69 -7.97
N TRP A 59 -2.49 9.56 -7.93
CA TRP A 59 -3.87 9.53 -7.46
C TRP A 59 -3.92 9.64 -5.93
N ALA A 60 -3.26 8.72 -5.23
CA ALA A 60 -3.41 8.57 -3.79
C ALA A 60 -2.85 9.74 -2.96
N TYR A 61 -1.75 10.36 -3.41
CA TYR A 61 -1.07 11.41 -2.67
C TYR A 61 -1.56 12.80 -3.06
N ASP A 62 -2.01 12.98 -4.31
CA ASP A 62 -2.35 14.26 -4.91
C ASP A 62 -3.85 14.40 -5.20
N ILE A 63 -4.30 14.11 -6.42
CA ILE A 63 -5.63 14.50 -6.91
C ILE A 63 -6.77 13.74 -6.22
N GLY A 64 -6.54 12.46 -5.92
CA GLY A 64 -7.52 11.56 -5.29
C GLY A 64 -7.43 11.53 -3.77
N PHE A 65 -6.45 12.21 -3.16
CA PHE A 65 -6.19 12.09 -1.73
C PHE A 65 -7.40 12.44 -0.86
N GLY A 66 -8.14 13.51 -1.17
CA GLY A 66 -9.31 13.89 -0.38
C GLY A 66 -10.42 12.84 -0.42
N GLY A 67 -10.61 12.18 -1.55
CA GLY A 67 -11.56 11.06 -1.67
C GLY A 67 -11.05 9.80 -0.97
N LEU A 68 -9.76 9.48 -1.12
CA LEU A 68 -9.12 8.35 -0.45
C LEU A 68 -9.21 8.47 1.08
N ASP A 69 -8.87 9.64 1.62
CA ASP A 69 -8.98 9.96 3.04
C ASP A 69 -10.40 9.74 3.55
N HIS A 70 -11.40 10.30 2.87
CA HIS A 70 -12.81 10.15 3.27
C HIS A 70 -13.28 8.69 3.20
N VAL A 71 -12.89 7.97 2.15
CA VAL A 71 -13.26 6.57 1.93
C VAL A 71 -12.64 5.67 3.01
N LEU A 72 -11.37 5.87 3.37
CA LEU A 72 -10.74 5.14 4.48
C LEU A 72 -11.30 5.55 5.85
N ALA A 73 -11.74 6.80 6.02
CA ALA A 73 -12.38 7.26 7.25
C ALA A 73 -13.82 6.71 7.44
N SER A 74 -14.42 6.11 6.41
CA SER A 74 -15.79 5.60 6.49
C SER A 74 -15.93 4.37 7.40
N GLY A 75 -14.84 3.59 7.56
CA GLY A 75 -14.86 2.32 8.30
C GLY A 75 -15.38 1.13 7.51
N GLU A 76 -15.74 1.30 6.23
CA GLU A 76 -16.24 0.22 5.37
C GLU A 76 -15.16 -0.80 4.99
N ASP A 77 -15.55 -2.06 4.72
CA ASP A 77 -14.66 -3.15 4.29
C ASP A 77 -14.25 -2.96 2.82
N ILE A 78 -13.10 -2.31 2.63
CA ILE A 78 -12.52 -1.99 1.33
C ILE A 78 -10.99 -2.07 1.36
N ASN A 79 -10.41 -2.54 0.26
CA ASN A 79 -8.97 -2.68 0.13
C ASN A 79 -8.40 -1.70 -0.89
N VAL A 80 -7.43 -0.88 -0.50
CA VAL A 80 -6.74 0.05 -1.38
C VAL A 80 -5.31 -0.41 -1.60
N MET A 81 -4.90 -0.57 -2.86
CA MET A 81 -3.51 -0.81 -3.24
C MET A 81 -2.97 0.40 -4.02
N VAL A 82 -1.96 1.05 -3.45
CA VAL A 82 -1.23 2.15 -4.06
C VAL A 82 0.10 1.63 -4.62
N PHE A 83 0.26 1.71 -5.93
CA PHE A 83 1.53 1.43 -6.60
C PHE A 83 2.38 2.70 -6.62
N ASP A 84 3.25 2.85 -5.63
CA ASP A 84 4.04 4.05 -5.42
C ASP A 84 5.30 4.03 -6.27
N THR A 85 5.21 4.65 -7.46
CA THR A 85 6.36 4.89 -8.33
C THR A 85 7.00 6.23 -8.04
N GLU A 86 6.50 6.99 -7.07
CA GLU A 86 7.02 8.28 -6.61
C GLU A 86 7.09 9.38 -7.69
N VAL A 87 6.40 9.19 -8.81
CA VAL A 87 6.26 10.14 -9.91
C VAL A 87 4.98 9.83 -10.69
N TYR A 88 4.47 10.77 -11.46
CA TYR A 88 3.39 10.47 -12.40
C TYR A 88 3.96 9.75 -13.62
N SER A 89 4.12 8.43 -13.51
CA SER A 89 4.81 7.62 -14.52
C SER A 89 4.17 7.72 -15.91
N ASN A 90 2.84 7.56 -15.99
CA ASN A 90 2.12 7.48 -17.27
C ASN A 90 2.24 8.77 -18.11
N THR A 91 2.23 9.94 -17.46
CA THR A 91 2.23 11.24 -18.14
C THR A 91 3.65 11.78 -18.41
N GLY A 92 4.69 10.98 -18.20
CA GLY A 92 6.07 11.35 -18.54
C GLY A 92 6.97 11.68 -17.34
N GLY A 93 6.56 11.36 -16.12
CA GLY A 93 7.39 11.49 -14.93
C GLY A 93 7.35 12.89 -14.31
N GLN A 94 6.15 13.45 -14.11
CA GLN A 94 5.96 14.65 -13.28
C GLN A 94 6.17 14.35 -11.80
N ALA A 95 6.61 15.37 -11.06
CA ALA A 95 6.69 15.31 -9.62
C ALA A 95 5.30 15.14 -9.00
N SER A 96 5.22 14.30 -7.98
CA SER A 96 4.06 14.08 -7.10
C SER A 96 4.40 14.50 -5.67
N LYS A 97 3.40 14.54 -4.78
CA LYS A 97 3.68 14.63 -3.33
C LYS A 97 4.38 13.38 -2.78
N ALA A 98 4.39 12.27 -3.52
CA ALA A 98 5.15 11.07 -3.20
C ALA A 98 6.60 11.13 -3.72
N THR A 99 6.95 12.06 -4.61
CA THR A 99 8.34 12.28 -5.02
C THR A 99 9.19 12.65 -3.79
N PRO A 100 10.35 12.02 -3.59
CA PRO A 100 11.24 12.27 -2.45
C PRO A 100 12.14 13.48 -2.67
N THR A 101 12.76 13.96 -1.59
CA THR A 101 13.79 15.00 -1.64
C THR A 101 14.92 14.60 -2.60
N ALA A 102 15.50 15.57 -3.31
CA ALA A 102 16.59 15.42 -4.28
C ALA A 102 16.26 14.67 -5.58
N ALA A 103 15.09 14.05 -5.72
CA ALA A 103 14.71 13.43 -6.99
C ALA A 103 14.36 14.49 -8.04
N ILE A 104 14.91 14.34 -9.24
CA ILE A 104 14.51 15.10 -10.43
C ILE A 104 13.30 14.44 -11.08
N ALA A 105 12.31 15.26 -11.37
CA ALA A 105 11.13 14.95 -12.15
C ALA A 105 10.67 16.20 -12.92
N GLN A 106 9.72 16.08 -13.86
CA GLN A 106 9.12 17.29 -14.45
C GLN A 106 8.44 18.11 -13.34
N PHE A 107 8.55 19.44 -13.40
CA PHE A 107 8.18 20.38 -12.33
C PHE A 107 9.02 20.31 -11.04
N ALA A 108 10.04 19.45 -10.99
CA ALA A 108 11.09 19.41 -9.97
C ALA A 108 12.47 19.27 -10.63
N ALA A 109 12.73 20.09 -11.64
CA ALA A 109 13.94 19.99 -12.49
C ALA A 109 15.24 20.24 -11.72
N SER A 110 15.18 20.99 -10.62
CA SER A 110 16.30 21.27 -9.71
C SER A 110 16.40 20.28 -8.55
N GLY A 111 15.68 19.15 -8.63
CA GLY A 111 15.46 18.27 -7.50
C GLY A 111 14.34 18.78 -6.60
N LYS A 112 13.52 17.88 -6.06
CA LYS A 112 12.48 18.26 -5.11
C LYS A 112 13.10 18.64 -3.76
N ASP A 113 12.68 19.78 -3.23
CA ASP A 113 13.16 20.35 -1.97
C ASP A 113 12.36 19.84 -0.76
N VAL A 114 11.06 19.60 -0.92
CA VAL A 114 10.17 19.09 0.14
C VAL A 114 10.26 17.57 0.24
N ARG A 115 10.25 17.05 1.48
CA ARG A 115 10.22 15.61 1.75
C ARG A 115 8.98 14.92 1.15
N LYS A 116 9.06 13.59 1.02
CA LYS A 116 7.92 12.75 0.63
C LYS A 116 6.79 12.89 1.67
N LYS A 117 5.54 13.06 1.21
CA LYS A 117 4.36 12.99 2.08
C LYS A 117 4.25 11.58 2.66
N ASP A 118 3.98 11.45 3.96
CA ASP A 118 3.86 10.15 4.62
C ASP A 118 2.38 9.71 4.68
N LEU A 119 1.88 9.17 3.56
CA LEU A 119 0.48 8.74 3.46
C LEU A 119 0.16 7.62 4.47
N GLY A 120 1.11 6.70 4.68
CA GLY A 120 0.92 5.56 5.57
C GLY A 120 0.67 6.00 7.00
N LEU A 121 1.53 6.86 7.56
CA LEU A 121 1.31 7.37 8.91
C LEU A 121 0.07 8.23 9.03
N MET A 122 -0.24 9.05 8.02
CA MET A 122 -1.46 9.86 8.04
C MET A 122 -2.70 8.97 8.20
N MET A 123 -2.80 7.89 7.45
CA MET A 123 -3.95 6.97 7.56
C MET A 123 -3.92 6.15 8.84
N ALA A 124 -2.74 5.78 9.35
CA ALA A 124 -2.62 5.09 10.63
C ALA A 124 -3.14 5.93 11.81
N THR A 125 -3.15 7.28 11.70
CA THR A 125 -3.69 8.13 12.78
C THR A 125 -5.19 7.99 13.01
N TYR A 126 -5.95 7.40 12.08
CA TYR A 126 -7.36 7.07 12.33
C TYR A 126 -7.52 5.99 13.41
N GLY A 127 -6.52 5.13 13.62
CA GLY A 127 -6.54 4.05 14.59
C GLY A 127 -7.30 2.80 14.11
N TYR A 128 -8.30 2.94 13.24
CA TYR A 128 -9.13 1.84 12.73
C TYR A 128 -8.89 1.51 11.25
N VAL A 129 -7.90 2.12 10.60
CA VAL A 129 -7.51 1.80 9.22
C VAL A 129 -6.32 0.85 9.27
N TYR A 130 -6.42 -0.32 8.65
CA TYR A 130 -5.25 -1.19 8.46
C TYR A 130 -4.31 -0.54 7.45
N VAL A 131 -3.03 -0.42 7.77
CA VAL A 131 -2.04 0.20 6.86
C VAL A 131 -0.81 -0.69 6.73
N ALA A 132 -0.36 -0.95 5.51
CA ALA A 132 0.89 -1.64 5.28
C ALA A 132 1.75 -0.94 4.21
N GLN A 133 3.06 -0.88 4.46
CA GLN A 133 4.04 -0.47 3.47
C GLN A 133 4.87 -1.68 3.04
N ILE A 134 4.83 -2.03 1.75
CA ILE A 134 5.40 -3.27 1.22
C ILE A 134 6.43 -3.01 0.11
N ALA A 135 7.34 -3.95 -0.05
CA ALA A 135 8.25 -4.06 -1.20
C ALA A 135 8.54 -5.55 -1.40
N MET A 136 8.03 -6.11 -2.50
CA MET A 136 8.08 -7.54 -2.84
C MET A 136 9.51 -8.07 -2.87
N GLY A 137 10.41 -7.33 -3.51
CA GLY A 137 11.80 -7.75 -3.67
C GLY A 137 12.60 -7.72 -2.37
N ALA A 138 12.19 -6.89 -1.41
CA ALA A 138 12.79 -6.85 -0.08
C ALA A 138 12.36 -8.03 0.80
N ASN A 139 11.06 -8.34 0.82
CA ASN A 139 10.52 -9.44 1.61
C ASN A 139 9.16 -9.92 1.06
N MET A 140 9.20 -10.99 0.25
CA MET A 140 8.00 -11.57 -0.37
C MET A 140 7.01 -12.13 0.67
N ASN A 141 7.50 -12.72 1.77
CA ASN A 141 6.65 -13.26 2.83
C ASN A 141 5.88 -12.14 3.55
N HIS A 142 6.56 -11.02 3.85
CA HIS A 142 5.91 -9.83 4.39
C HIS A 142 4.85 -9.29 3.43
N THR A 143 5.16 -9.19 2.13
CA THR A 143 4.19 -8.73 1.12
C THR A 143 2.94 -9.61 1.07
N LEU A 144 3.09 -10.93 1.01
CA LEU A 144 1.96 -11.85 1.00
C LEU A 144 1.15 -11.77 2.30
N LYS A 145 1.84 -11.67 3.44
CA LYS A 145 1.19 -11.50 4.74
C LYS A 145 0.41 -10.20 4.81
N ALA A 146 0.99 -9.08 4.39
CA ALA A 146 0.33 -7.78 4.44
C ALA A 146 -0.92 -7.71 3.56
N ILE A 147 -0.89 -8.31 2.36
CA ILE A 147 -2.04 -8.40 1.47
C ILE A 147 -3.14 -9.27 2.08
N LYS A 148 -2.76 -10.43 2.64
CA LYS A 148 -3.71 -11.32 3.29
C LYS A 148 -4.33 -10.67 4.53
N ASP A 149 -3.52 -10.09 5.40
CA ASP A 149 -3.96 -9.46 6.65
C ASP A 149 -4.91 -8.28 6.38
N ALA A 150 -4.67 -7.52 5.29
CA ALA A 150 -5.53 -6.44 4.82
C ALA A 150 -6.89 -6.94 4.32
N GLU A 151 -6.90 -8.03 3.54
CA GLU A 151 -8.14 -8.59 2.99
C GLU A 151 -8.98 -9.29 4.07
N GLU A 152 -8.33 -9.91 5.06
CA GLU A 152 -8.99 -10.50 6.23
C GLU A 152 -9.40 -9.45 7.28
N TYR A 153 -9.04 -8.17 7.12
CA TYR A 153 -9.46 -7.11 8.02
C TYR A 153 -10.87 -6.64 7.68
N ASP A 154 -11.79 -6.73 8.65
CA ASP A 154 -13.18 -6.27 8.51
C ASP A 154 -13.23 -4.74 8.68
N GLY A 155 -12.78 -4.02 7.66
CA GLY A 155 -12.69 -2.57 7.66
C GLY A 155 -11.75 -2.03 6.57
N PRO A 156 -11.42 -0.74 6.63
CA PRO A 156 -10.67 -0.08 5.56
C PRO A 156 -9.19 -0.46 5.64
N SER A 157 -8.64 -0.87 4.49
CA SER A 157 -7.25 -1.30 4.35
C SER A 157 -6.51 -0.49 3.30
N LEU A 158 -5.30 -0.03 3.63
CA LEU A 158 -4.38 0.64 2.71
C LEU A 158 -3.05 -0.10 2.62
N ILE A 159 -2.66 -0.48 1.40
CA ILE A 159 -1.35 -1.05 1.10
C ILE A 159 -0.61 -0.09 0.17
N ILE A 160 0.60 0.31 0.56
CA ILE A 160 1.50 1.15 -0.24
C ILE A 160 2.67 0.28 -0.71
N ALA A 161 2.69 -0.06 -2.00
CA ALA A 161 3.70 -0.90 -2.60
C ALA A 161 4.76 -0.06 -3.32
N TYR A 162 6.04 -0.23 -2.95
CA TYR A 162 7.12 0.37 -3.73
C TYR A 162 7.16 -0.24 -5.13
N ALA A 163 7.05 0.60 -6.16
CA ALA A 163 6.95 0.16 -7.55
C ALA A 163 8.09 0.78 -8.38
N PRO A 164 9.24 0.07 -8.53
CA PRO A 164 10.32 0.53 -9.39
C PRO A 164 9.84 0.81 -10.82
N CYS A 165 10.24 1.94 -11.39
CA CYS A 165 9.73 2.44 -12.66
C CYS A 165 10.86 2.82 -13.63
N ILE A 166 10.58 2.78 -14.93
CA ILE A 166 11.51 3.26 -15.96
C ILE A 166 11.93 4.72 -15.72
N ASN A 167 11.04 5.55 -15.17
CA ASN A 167 11.32 6.96 -14.85
C ASN A 167 12.37 7.14 -13.74
N HIS A 168 12.66 6.11 -12.94
CA HIS A 168 13.75 6.16 -11.96
C HIS A 168 15.12 6.08 -12.64
N GLY A 169 15.18 5.42 -13.80
CA GLY A 169 16.43 5.16 -14.53
C GLY A 169 17.43 4.34 -13.71
N ILE A 170 16.97 3.16 -13.27
CA ILE A 170 17.70 2.22 -12.41
C ILE A 170 18.97 1.71 -13.11
N ARG A 171 20.14 1.82 -12.46
CA ARG A 171 21.39 1.23 -12.94
C ARG A 171 21.23 -0.29 -13.03
N GLY A 172 21.57 -0.87 -14.18
CA GLY A 172 21.35 -2.30 -14.47
C GLY A 172 20.00 -2.62 -15.12
N GLY A 173 19.12 -1.62 -15.29
CA GLY A 173 17.87 -1.73 -16.04
C GLY A 173 16.72 -2.39 -15.27
N MET A 174 15.56 -2.49 -15.92
CA MET A 174 14.32 -3.01 -15.32
C MET A 174 14.35 -4.51 -14.99
N GLY A 175 15.37 -5.25 -15.43
CA GLY A 175 15.58 -6.63 -14.99
C GLY A 175 16.05 -6.75 -13.53
N LYS A 176 16.36 -5.64 -12.87
CA LYS A 176 16.84 -5.57 -11.49
C LYS A 176 15.84 -4.97 -10.50
N THR A 177 14.57 -4.82 -10.88
CA THR A 177 13.55 -4.16 -10.04
C THR A 177 13.37 -4.82 -8.67
N GLN A 178 13.30 -6.16 -8.61
CA GLN A 178 13.19 -6.89 -7.34
C GLN A 178 14.44 -6.67 -6.45
N THR A 179 15.64 -6.74 -7.04
CA THR A 179 16.87 -6.39 -6.32
C THR A 179 16.83 -4.95 -5.83
N ARG A 180 16.29 -4.04 -6.65
CA ARG A 180 16.22 -2.63 -6.33
C ARG A 180 15.27 -2.33 -5.16
N GLU A 181 14.15 -3.03 -5.07
CA GLU A 181 13.25 -2.98 -3.92
C GLU A 181 13.95 -3.42 -2.64
N LYS A 182 14.76 -4.48 -2.71
CA LYS A 182 15.57 -4.94 -1.58
C LYS A 182 16.59 -3.89 -1.15
N GLU A 183 17.36 -3.35 -2.08
CA GLU A 183 18.33 -2.28 -1.81
C GLU A 183 17.66 -1.04 -1.19
N ALA A 184 16.42 -0.72 -1.59
CA ALA A 184 15.68 0.41 -1.03
C ALA A 184 15.39 0.23 0.46
N VAL A 185 15.05 -1.00 0.87
CA VAL A 185 14.81 -1.31 2.28
C VAL A 185 16.11 -1.40 3.05
N ASP A 186 17.12 -2.09 2.50
CA ASP A 186 18.42 -2.26 3.18
C ASP A 186 19.15 -0.92 3.40
N ALA A 187 18.92 0.07 2.53
CA ALA A 187 19.47 1.42 2.65
C ALA A 187 18.60 2.43 3.43
N GLY A 188 17.47 1.98 3.99
CA GLY A 188 16.55 2.85 4.76
C GLY A 188 15.79 3.88 3.91
N TYR A 189 15.80 3.73 2.59
CA TYR A 189 15.04 4.57 1.68
C TYR A 189 13.55 4.24 1.70
N TRP A 190 13.22 2.98 1.89
CA TRP A 190 11.87 2.46 2.06
C TRP A 190 11.84 1.58 3.31
N HIS A 191 10.68 1.45 3.96
CA HIS A 191 10.56 0.59 5.13
C HIS A 191 9.40 -0.38 4.94
N LEU A 192 9.44 -1.48 5.67
CA LEU A 192 8.37 -2.46 5.70
C LEU A 192 7.69 -2.36 7.06
N PHE A 193 6.42 -2.02 7.09
CA PHE A 193 5.65 -1.97 8.33
C PHE A 193 4.21 -2.37 8.09
N ARG A 194 3.55 -2.74 9.18
CA ARG A 194 2.11 -2.94 9.25
C ARG A 194 1.57 -2.21 10.48
N PHE A 195 0.44 -1.55 10.31
CA PHE A 195 -0.40 -1.05 11.37
C PHE A 195 -1.69 -1.87 11.34
N ASP A 196 -1.90 -2.70 12.35
CA ASP A 196 -3.08 -3.58 12.44
C ASP A 196 -3.92 -3.20 13.66
N PRO A 197 -5.08 -2.54 13.46
CA PRO A 197 -5.99 -2.13 14.54
C PRO A 197 -6.44 -3.28 15.45
N ARG A 198 -6.43 -4.53 14.96
CA ARG A 198 -6.86 -5.69 15.75
C ARG A 198 -5.93 -5.96 16.93
N LEU A 199 -4.64 -5.60 16.82
CA LEU A 199 -3.65 -5.83 17.86
C LEU A 199 -3.93 -4.99 19.12
N GLU A 200 -4.48 -3.78 18.98
CA GLU A 200 -4.88 -2.97 20.14
C GLU A 200 -5.92 -3.70 21.00
N LYS A 201 -6.87 -4.39 20.37
CA LYS A 201 -7.89 -5.20 21.08
C LYS A 201 -7.28 -6.37 21.85
N GLU A 202 -6.08 -6.81 21.47
CA GLU A 202 -5.30 -7.83 22.15
C GLU A 202 -4.33 -7.25 23.20
N GLY A 203 -4.35 -5.93 23.43
CA GLY A 203 -3.39 -5.24 24.31
C GLY A 203 -1.97 -5.23 23.76
N LYS A 204 -1.82 -5.23 22.42
CA LYS A 204 -0.52 -5.17 21.74
C LYS A 204 -0.41 -3.89 20.93
N ASN A 205 0.83 -3.47 20.66
CA ASN A 205 1.09 -2.35 19.79
C ASN A 205 0.64 -2.67 18.34
N PRO A 206 -0.25 -1.87 17.74
CA PRO A 206 -0.71 -2.07 16.37
C PRO A 206 0.37 -1.83 15.32
N PHE A 207 1.37 -0.99 15.63
CA PHE A 207 2.43 -0.64 14.70
C PHE A 207 3.61 -1.62 14.82
N VAL A 208 3.81 -2.43 13.79
CA VAL A 208 4.90 -3.39 13.67
C VAL A 208 5.84 -2.95 12.56
N LEU A 209 7.09 -2.66 12.90
CA LEU A 209 8.16 -2.39 11.94
C LEU A 209 8.84 -3.70 11.54
N ASP A 210 8.51 -4.22 10.36
CA ASP A 210 8.96 -5.51 9.84
C ASP A 210 10.31 -5.43 9.10
N SER A 211 10.72 -4.24 8.64
CA SER A 211 12.08 -4.02 8.13
C SER A 211 13.07 -3.83 9.28
N LYS A 212 14.27 -4.40 9.14
CA LYS A 212 15.37 -4.23 10.10
C LYS A 212 15.96 -2.82 10.03
N GLU A 213 16.86 -2.53 10.98
CA GLU A 213 17.72 -1.35 10.90
C GLU A 213 18.48 -1.34 9.56
N PRO A 214 18.48 -0.20 8.83
CA PRO A 214 19.25 -0.07 7.60
C PRO A 214 20.73 -0.33 7.79
N THR A 215 21.34 -1.11 6.90
CA THR A 215 22.77 -1.45 6.96
C THR A 215 23.56 -0.90 5.77
N GLU A 216 22.87 -0.53 4.69
CA GLU A 216 23.48 -0.06 3.46
C GLU A 216 23.46 1.48 3.35
N SER A 217 24.33 2.01 2.49
CA SER A 217 24.47 3.45 2.25
C SER A 217 23.25 4.02 1.50
N PHE A 218 22.53 4.93 2.14
CA PHE A 218 21.43 5.68 1.51
C PHE A 218 21.91 6.44 0.27
N ARG A 219 23.11 7.05 0.37
CA ARG A 219 23.75 7.81 -0.71
C ARG A 219 24.00 6.94 -1.94
N ASP A 220 24.55 5.75 -1.73
CA ASP A 220 24.85 4.82 -2.83
C ASP A 220 23.59 4.29 -3.46
N PHE A 221 22.56 4.01 -2.64
CA PHE A 221 21.23 3.66 -3.15
C PHE A 221 20.75 4.74 -4.10
N ILE A 222 20.55 6.00 -3.66
CA ILE A 222 19.94 7.02 -4.52
C ILE A 222 20.78 7.29 -5.78
N LEU A 223 22.12 7.27 -5.70
CA LEU A 223 23.00 7.44 -6.86
C LEU A 223 22.99 6.23 -7.84
N GLY A 224 22.40 5.11 -7.44
CA GLY A 224 22.04 4.01 -8.33
C GLY A 224 21.02 4.40 -9.40
N GLU A 225 20.26 5.47 -9.21
CA GLU A 225 19.17 5.90 -10.08
C GLU A 225 19.46 7.22 -10.80
N THR A 226 19.02 7.30 -12.06
CA THR A 226 19.27 8.48 -12.92
C THR A 226 18.52 9.71 -12.43
N ARG A 227 17.34 9.54 -11.82
CA ARG A 227 16.56 10.65 -11.23
C ARG A 227 17.31 11.40 -10.12
N TYR A 228 18.31 10.78 -9.49
CA TYR A 228 19.19 11.46 -8.54
C TYR A 228 20.50 11.87 -9.20
N ARG A 229 21.20 10.97 -9.92
CA ARG A 229 22.50 11.30 -10.54
C ARG A 229 22.45 12.54 -11.44
N THR A 230 21.33 12.77 -12.12
CA THR A 230 21.16 13.95 -12.98
C THR A 230 21.26 15.25 -12.20
N LEU A 231 20.86 15.27 -10.92
CA LEU A 231 20.94 16.45 -10.05
C LEU A 231 22.37 16.94 -9.86
N GLN A 232 23.31 16.02 -9.66
CA GLN A 232 24.74 16.38 -9.56
C GLN A 232 25.24 17.11 -10.80
N ARG A 233 24.71 16.76 -11.98
CA ARG A 233 25.12 17.35 -13.26
C ARG A 233 24.39 18.67 -13.56
N SER A 234 23.10 18.75 -13.25
CA SER A 234 22.28 19.92 -13.55
C SER A 234 22.39 21.03 -12.49
N GLN A 235 22.56 20.66 -11.23
CA GLN A 235 22.59 21.58 -10.08
C GLN A 235 23.74 21.25 -9.11
N PRO A 236 25.01 21.31 -9.56
CA PRO A 236 26.16 20.87 -8.76
C PRO A 236 26.34 21.63 -7.43
N HIS A 237 25.85 22.86 -7.34
CA HIS A 237 25.99 23.72 -6.16
C HIS A 237 25.05 23.36 -5.01
N ILE A 238 23.87 22.80 -5.29
CA ILE A 238 22.87 22.40 -4.27
C ILE A 238 22.71 20.88 -4.16
N ALA A 239 23.28 20.11 -5.08
CA ALA A 239 23.10 18.67 -5.11
C ALA A 239 23.50 18.02 -3.76
N GLU A 240 24.69 18.32 -3.25
CA GLU A 240 25.18 17.73 -2.00
C GLU A 240 24.28 18.07 -0.80
N GLU A 241 23.81 19.31 -0.72
CA GLU A 241 22.85 19.74 0.32
C GLU A 241 21.54 18.95 0.23
N LEU A 242 20.98 18.82 -0.98
CA LEU A 242 19.72 18.09 -1.19
C LEU A 242 19.87 16.60 -0.88
N TYR A 243 21.00 15.98 -1.19
CA TYR A 243 21.25 14.59 -0.86
C TYR A 243 21.39 14.36 0.64
N ALA A 244 22.15 15.21 1.33
CA ALA A 244 22.25 15.17 2.79
C ALA A 244 20.88 15.40 3.45
N LYS A 245 20.07 16.31 2.90
CA LYS A 245 18.69 16.52 3.33
C LYS A 245 17.83 15.28 3.10
N ALA A 246 17.92 14.62 1.96
CA ALA A 246 17.17 13.40 1.66
C ALA A 246 17.52 12.26 2.63
N GLU A 247 18.80 12.08 2.94
CA GLU A 247 19.26 11.10 3.91
C GLU A 247 18.78 11.43 5.33
N LYS A 248 18.83 12.72 5.71
CA LYS A 248 18.26 13.18 6.98
C LYS A 248 16.76 12.92 7.06
N ASP A 249 16.01 13.25 6.01
CA ASP A 249 14.56 13.04 5.95
C ASP A 249 14.21 11.54 6.09
N ALA A 250 14.99 10.65 5.46
CA ALA A 250 14.83 9.20 5.57
C ALA A 250 15.13 8.69 6.99
N ASN A 251 16.23 9.15 7.59
CA ASN A 251 16.61 8.81 8.96
C ASN A 251 15.59 9.30 10.00
N ASP A 252 15.06 10.51 9.84
CA ASP A 252 14.04 11.07 10.73
C ASP A 252 12.72 10.27 10.63
N ARG A 253 12.37 9.80 9.43
CA ARG A 253 11.22 8.91 9.23
C ARG A 253 11.44 7.55 9.89
N TYR A 254 12.60 6.91 9.66
CA TYR A 254 12.96 5.65 10.31
C TYR A 254 12.86 5.75 11.84
N LYS A 255 13.45 6.78 12.45
CA LYS A 255 13.37 7.04 13.90
C LYS A 255 11.94 7.24 14.38
N THR A 256 11.06 7.79 13.55
CA THR A 256 9.64 7.90 13.88
C THR A 256 8.98 6.53 13.92
N TYR A 257 9.25 5.66 12.95
CA TYR A 257 8.73 4.30 12.94
C TYR A 257 9.27 3.44 14.10
N VAL A 258 10.56 3.57 14.43
CA VAL A 258 11.16 2.89 15.59
C VAL A 258 10.47 3.34 16.88
N ARG A 259 10.22 4.64 17.06
CA ARG A 259 9.49 5.14 18.23
C ARG A 259 8.08 4.57 18.30
N LEU A 260 7.35 4.56 17.19
CA LEU A 260 6.00 4.00 17.14
C LEU A 260 5.98 2.50 17.45
N ALA A 261 6.90 1.72 16.88
CA ALA A 261 7.03 0.29 17.17
C ALA A 261 7.48 -0.01 18.61
N GLY A 262 8.16 0.93 19.26
CA GLY A 262 8.63 0.83 20.63
C GLY A 262 7.65 1.34 21.69
N LEU A 263 6.45 1.80 21.32
CA LEU A 263 5.43 2.22 22.29
C LEU A 263 4.91 1.01 23.08
N GLU A 264 4.84 1.14 24.40
CA GLU A 264 4.17 0.19 25.29
C GLU A 264 2.65 0.45 25.26
N TYR A 265 1.86 -0.63 25.24
CA TYR A 265 0.39 -0.64 25.20
C TYR A 265 -0.16 -1.42 26.40
#